data_AF-A0A194X911-F1
#
_entry.id   AF-A0A194X911-F1
#
_cell.length_a   1.000
_cell.length_b   1.000
_cell.length_c   1.000
_cell.angle_alpha   90.00
_cell.angle_beta   90.00
_cell.angle_gamma   90.00
#
_symmetry.space_group_name_H-M   'P 1'
#
loop_
_entity.id
_entity.type
_entity.pdbx_description
1 polymer ?
#
loop_
_entity_poly.entity_id
_entity_poly.type
_entity_poly.pdbx_seq_one_letter_code
_entity_poly.pdbx_strand_id
1 'polypeptide(L)'
;MAVAGLRYLAAYEVVICIECQTCLLPGRSSQERHLRQPPHSSRGPQLQALLDLLVTYQLQAPNQVALPFPPSPAIEGLRYYDAFACSLCTTSHLTRSRHAL
;
A
#
# COMPACT_ATOMS: atom_id res chain seq x y z
N MET A 1 2.71 14.10 -1.26
CA MET A 1 1.45 14.82 -0.95
C MET A 1 0.36 13.78 -0.72
N ALA A 2 -0.50 13.97 0.28
CA ALA A 2 -1.62 13.07 0.54
C ALA A 2 -2.93 13.73 0.09
N VAL A 3 -3.79 13.02 -0.64
CA VAL A 3 -5.10 13.50 -1.11
C VAL A 3 -6.13 12.48 -0.70
N ALA A 4 -7.15 12.90 0.07
CA ALA A 4 -8.24 12.05 0.54
C ALA A 4 -7.78 10.71 1.16
N GLY A 5 -6.76 10.75 2.02
CA GLY A 5 -6.22 9.54 2.66
C GLY A 5 -5.34 8.67 1.78
N LEU A 6 -5.06 9.06 0.53
CA LEU A 6 -4.12 8.37 -0.36
C LEU A 6 -2.76 9.07 -0.36
N ARG A 7 -1.68 8.30 -0.20
CA ARG A 7 -0.30 8.80 -0.19
C ARG A 7 0.55 8.08 -1.22
N TYR A 8 1.03 8.82 -2.22
CA TYR A 8 1.98 8.30 -3.19
C TYR A 8 3.40 8.27 -2.62
N LEU A 9 4.06 7.12 -2.73
CA LEU A 9 5.47 6.92 -2.41
C LEU A 9 6.25 6.65 -3.69
N ALA A 10 6.82 7.71 -4.26
CA ALA A 10 7.56 7.65 -5.52
C ALA A 10 8.78 6.70 -5.47
N ALA A 11 9.46 6.60 -4.33
CA ALA A 11 10.63 5.72 -4.17
C ALA A 11 10.31 4.23 -4.40
N TYR A 12 9.06 3.84 -4.23
CA TYR A 12 8.59 2.47 -4.43
C TYR A 12 7.55 2.36 -5.55
N GLU A 13 7.18 3.48 -6.18
CA GLU A 13 6.09 3.55 -7.16
C GLU A 13 4.81 2.88 -6.63
N VAL A 14 4.39 3.24 -5.41
CA VAL A 14 3.15 2.71 -4.80
C VAL A 14 2.29 3.82 -4.21
N VAL A 15 0.98 3.59 -4.13
CA VAL A 15 0.05 4.43 -3.37
C VAL A 15 -0.42 3.68 -2.15
N ILE A 16 -0.25 4.30 -0.99
CA ILE A 16 -0.78 3.83 0.28
C ILE A 16 -2.17 4.43 0.48
N CYS A 17 -3.15 3.58 0.75
CA CYS A 17 -4.38 3.98 1.40
C CYS A 17 -4.14 4.02 2.92
N ILE A 18 -4.13 5.22 3.50
CA ILE A 18 -3.83 5.43 4.92
C ILE A 18 -4.92 4.83 5.82
N GLU A 19 -6.19 4.91 5.40
CA GLU A 19 -7.32 4.37 6.17
C GLU A 19 -7.30 2.84 6.19
N CYS A 20 -7.09 2.20 5.03
CA CYS A 20 -6.99 0.74 4.96
C CYS A 20 -5.62 0.21 5.43
N GLN A 21 -4.62 1.08 5.50
CA GLN A 21 -3.22 0.76 5.76
C GLN A 21 -2.63 -0.27 4.78
N THR A 22 -3.03 -0.17 3.51
CA THR A 22 -2.63 -1.08 2.43
C THR A 22 -2.13 -0.31 1.20
N CYS A 23 -1.33 -0.96 0.37
CA CYS A 23 -1.01 -0.45 -0.96
C CYS A 23 -2.16 -0.72 -1.93
N LEU A 24 -2.52 0.27 -2.74
CA LEU A 24 -3.42 0.07 -3.86
C LEU A 24 -2.74 -0.74 -4.96
N LEU A 25 -3.46 -1.73 -5.48
CA LEU A 25 -3.01 -2.42 -6.68
C LEU A 25 -3.02 -1.45 -7.88
N PRO A 26 -2.06 -1.57 -8.80
CA PRO A 26 -2.14 -0.87 -10.08
C PRO A 26 -3.40 -1.26 -10.86
N GLY A 27 -3.86 -0.33 -11.70
CA GLY A 27 -4.98 -0.53 -12.62
C GLY A 27 -6.29 0.11 -12.15
N ARG A 28 -7.01 0.71 -13.10
CA ARG A 28 -8.23 1.46 -12.81
C ARG A 28 -9.30 0.61 -12.10
N SER A 29 -9.53 -0.62 -12.56
CA SER A 29 -10.57 -1.50 -12.00
C SER A 29 -10.30 -1.92 -10.55
N SER A 30 -9.03 -2.16 -10.20
CA SER A 30 -8.65 -2.55 -8.83
C SER A 30 -8.76 -1.37 -7.86
N GLN A 31 -8.33 -0.19 -8.30
CA GLN A 31 -8.45 1.07 -7.57
C GLN A 31 -9.90 1.49 -7.38
N GLU A 32 -10.71 1.41 -8.45
CA GLU A 32 -12.14 1.71 -8.38
C GLU A 32 -12.85 0.76 -7.42
N ARG A 33 -12.55 -0.54 -7.51
CA ARG A 33 -13.08 -1.53 -6.57
C ARG A 33 -12.72 -1.17 -5.14
N HIS A 34 -11.47 -0.83 -4.86
CA HIS A 34 -11.03 -0.44 -3.51
C HIS A 34 -11.80 0.79 -2.99
N LEU A 35 -11.84 1.87 -3.77
CA LEU A 35 -12.46 3.14 -3.38
C LEU A 35 -13.99 3.02 -3.20
N ARG A 36 -14.65 2.10 -3.90
CA ARG A 36 -16.10 1.85 -3.74
C ARG A 36 -16.45 1.01 -2.51
N GLN A 37 -15.51 0.24 -1.98
CA GLN A 37 -15.75 -0.64 -0.83
C GLN A 37 -15.64 0.13 0.49
N PRO A 38 -16.25 -0.35 1.58
CA PRO A 38 -15.99 0.17 2.92
C PRO A 38 -14.49 0.06 3.25
N PRO A 39 -13.90 1.05 3.95
CA PRO A 39 -14.55 2.19 4.59
C PRO A 39 -14.85 3.38 3.65
N HIS A 40 -14.28 3.41 2.44
CA HIS A 40 -14.28 4.59 1.57
C HIS A 40 -15.64 4.92 0.95
N SER A 41 -16.36 3.91 0.45
CA SER A 41 -17.66 4.06 -0.20
C SER A 41 -17.75 5.22 -1.21
N SER A 42 -16.65 5.54 -1.89
CA SER A 42 -16.53 6.70 -2.79
C SER A 42 -17.40 6.52 -4.02
N ARG A 43 -18.10 7.58 -4.44
CA ARG A 43 -19.01 7.57 -5.59
C ARG A 43 -18.97 8.89 -6.35
N GLY A 44 -19.53 8.87 -7.56
CA GLY A 44 -19.76 10.07 -8.35
C GLY A 44 -18.48 10.85 -8.66
N PRO A 45 -18.53 12.20 -8.69
CA PRO A 45 -17.40 13.04 -9.08
C PRO A 45 -16.14 12.84 -8.21
N GLN A 46 -16.32 12.56 -6.91
CA GLN A 46 -15.20 12.32 -6.00
C GLN A 46 -14.41 11.07 -6.40
N LEU A 47 -15.11 9.96 -6.68
CA LEU A 47 -14.47 8.73 -7.15
C LEU A 47 -13.72 8.97 -8.46
N GLN A 48 -14.35 9.67 -9.41
CA GLN A 48 -13.73 9.97 -10.70
C GLN A 48 -12.45 10.80 -10.54
N ALA A 49 -12.48 11.86 -9.71
CA ALA A 49 -11.32 12.70 -9.43
C ALA A 49 -10.16 11.91 -8.80
N LEU A 50 -10.47 10.95 -7.91
CA LEU A 50 -9.44 10.08 -7.32
C LEU A 50 -8.84 9.12 -8.35
N LEU A 51 -9.65 8.53 -9.22
CA LEU A 51 -9.16 7.66 -10.28
C LEU A 51 -8.31 8.42 -11.31
N ASP A 52 -8.71 9.64 -11.65
CA ASP A 52 -7.97 10.50 -12.57
C ASP A 52 -6.67 11.00 -11.95
N LEU A 53 -6.62 11.20 -10.63
CA LEU A 53 -5.35 11.42 -9.93
C LEU A 53 -4.46 10.16 -10.00
N LEU A 54 -5.02 8.99 -9.68
CA LEU A 54 -4.25 7.74 -9.59
C LEU A 54 -3.63 7.32 -10.94
N VAL A 55 -4.25 7.67 -12.06
CA VAL A 55 -3.70 7.38 -13.40
C VAL A 55 -2.44 8.20 -13.71
N THR A 56 -2.20 9.31 -13.00
CA THR A 56 -1.00 10.12 -13.17
C THR A 56 0.24 9.53 -12.48
N TYR A 57 0.04 8.57 -11.57
CA TYR A 57 1.13 7.92 -10.87
C TYR A 57 1.62 6.69 -11.63
N GLN A 58 2.94 6.55 -11.69
CA GLN A 58 3.56 5.30 -12.07
C GLN A 58 3.48 4.33 -10.89
N LEU A 59 2.85 3.17 -11.11
CA LEU A 59 2.61 2.19 -10.04
C LEU A 59 3.17 0.81 -10.40
N GLN A 60 3.91 0.22 -9.48
CA GLN A 60 4.45 -1.14 -9.61
C GLN A 60 3.49 -2.18 -9.07
N ALA A 61 3.47 -3.34 -9.73
CA ALA A 61 2.77 -4.51 -9.21
C ALA A 61 3.51 -5.08 -7.98
N PRO A 62 2.81 -5.77 -7.05
CA PRO A 62 3.43 -6.25 -5.81
C PRO A 62 4.68 -7.13 -6.00
N ASN A 63 4.78 -7.85 -7.10
CA ASN A 63 5.92 -8.71 -7.45
C ASN A 63 7.08 -7.96 -8.12
N GLN A 64 6.92 -6.67 -8.41
CA GLN A 64 7.91 -5.82 -9.07
C GLN A 64 8.52 -4.79 -8.13
N VAL A 65 7.87 -4.52 -6.98
CA VAL A 65 8.37 -3.58 -5.98
C VAL A 65 9.74 -4.04 -5.48
N ALA A 66 10.76 -3.23 -5.74
CA ALA A 66 12.09 -3.45 -5.20
C ALA A 66 12.06 -3.35 -3.67
N LEU A 67 12.49 -4.41 -2.99
CA LEU A 67 12.58 -4.41 -1.54
C LEU A 67 13.74 -3.52 -1.09
N PRO A 68 13.56 -2.68 -0.06
CA PRO A 68 14.63 -1.86 0.47
C PRO A 68 15.72 -2.73 1.11
N PHE A 69 16.97 -2.28 1.00
CA PHE A 69 18.10 -2.95 1.65
C PHE A 69 17.95 -2.90 3.19
N PRO A 70 18.14 -4.03 3.89
CA PRO A 70 18.12 -4.06 5.35
C PRO A 70 19.34 -3.34 5.97
N PRO A 71 19.20 -2.70 7.15
CA PRO A 71 17.94 -2.47 7.87
C PRO A 71 17.16 -1.32 7.24
N SER A 72 15.86 -1.51 7.04
CA SER A 72 14.95 -0.46 6.57
C SER A 72 13.84 -0.21 7.58
N PRO A 73 13.48 1.07 7.82
CA PRO A 73 12.37 1.38 8.70
C PRO A 73 11.05 0.90 8.09
N ALA A 74 10.06 0.65 8.95
CA ALA A 74 8.70 0.39 8.48
C ALA A 74 8.18 1.59 7.68
N ILE A 75 7.48 1.30 6.59
CA ILE A 75 6.83 2.33 5.79
C ILE A 75 5.63 2.85 6.57
N GLU A 76 5.66 4.13 6.94
CA GLU A 76 4.58 4.77 7.68
C GLU A 76 3.23 4.61 6.94
N GLY A 77 2.14 4.43 7.70
CA GLY A 77 0.80 4.26 7.14
C GLY A 77 0.51 2.87 6.55
N LEU A 78 1.48 1.94 6.52
CA LEU A 78 1.20 0.53 6.27
C LEU A 78 1.02 -0.24 7.59
N ARG A 79 0.15 -1.25 7.55
CA ARG A 79 -0.12 -2.09 8.72
C ARG A 79 1.08 -2.98 9.03
N TYR A 80 1.40 -3.07 10.32
CA TYR A 80 2.31 -4.07 10.88
C TYR A 80 1.52 -5.26 11.41
N TYR A 81 2.05 -6.48 11.25
CA TYR A 81 1.48 -7.69 11.82
C TYR A 81 2.48 -8.34 12.77
N ASP A 82 2.19 -8.37 14.07
CA ASP A 82 3.07 -8.92 15.11
C ASP A 82 3.45 -10.38 14.90
N ALA A 83 2.63 -11.13 14.16
CA ALA A 83 2.83 -12.54 13.90
C ALA A 83 3.88 -12.85 12.82
N PHE A 84 4.47 -11.84 12.16
CA PHE A 84 5.44 -12.03 11.09
C PHE A 84 6.81 -11.45 11.46
N ALA A 85 7.90 -12.17 11.25
CA ALA A 85 9.27 -11.69 11.49
C ALA A 85 10.22 -12.17 10.39
N CYS A 86 11.18 -11.35 9.99
CA CYS A 86 12.16 -11.61 8.93
C CYS A 86 13.21 -12.49 9.53
N SER A 87 13.38 -13.68 8.97
CA SER A 87 14.44 -14.60 9.38
C SER A 87 15.84 -14.06 9.09
N LEU A 88 15.97 -12.99 8.30
CA LEU A 88 17.26 -12.36 7.94
C LEU A 88 17.62 -11.14 8.80
N CYS A 89 16.68 -10.59 9.59
CA CYS A 89 16.94 -9.44 10.45
C CYS A 89 16.92 -9.87 11.92
N THR A 90 18.06 -9.76 12.61
CA THR A 90 18.17 -10.00 14.08
C THR A 90 17.41 -8.97 14.91
N THR A 91 17.09 -7.82 14.32
CA THR A 91 16.22 -6.78 14.87
C THR A 91 14.86 -6.84 14.18
N SER A 92 13.84 -7.24 14.93
CA SER A 92 12.38 -7.15 14.72
C SER A 92 11.84 -6.45 13.46
N HIS A 93 12.10 -6.98 12.27
CA HIS A 93 11.47 -6.53 11.01
C HIS A 93 10.99 -7.76 10.24
N LEU A 94 9.88 -7.67 9.50
CA LEU A 94 8.94 -8.76 9.05
C LEU A 94 9.45 -9.69 7.92
N THR A 95 9.21 -11.01 7.92
CA THR A 95 8.16 -11.74 7.16
C THR A 95 8.22 -13.29 7.38
N ARG A 96 7.28 -13.85 8.15
CA ARG A 96 6.57 -15.16 8.00
C ARG A 96 5.77 -15.50 9.26
N SER A 97 4.59 -16.12 9.12
CA SER A 97 3.70 -16.40 10.26
C SER A 97 4.37 -17.35 11.25
N ARG A 98 4.26 -17.08 12.55
CA ARG A 98 4.72 -18.00 13.63
C ARG A 98 4.00 -19.36 13.63
N HIS A 99 2.93 -19.50 12.83
CA HIS A 99 2.13 -20.73 12.71
C HIS A 99 2.58 -21.65 11.57
N ALA A 100 3.73 -21.37 10.94
CA ALA A 100 4.29 -22.18 9.87
C ALA A 100 5.56 -22.96 10.29
N LEU A 101 5.67 -23.30 11.58
CA LEU A 101 6.66 -24.23 12.13
C LEU A 101 5.98 -25.51 12.60
#